data_AF-A0A352GR09-F1
#
_entry.id   AF-A0A352GR09-F1
#
_cell.length_a   1.000
_cell.length_b   1.000
_cell.length_c   1.000
_cell.angle_alpha   90.00
_cell.angle_beta   90.00
_cell.angle_gamma   90.00
#
_symmetry.space_group_name_H-M   'P 1'
#
loop_
_entity.id
_entity.type
_entity.pdbx_description
1 polymer ?
#
loop_
_entity_poly.entity_id
_entity_poly.type
_entity_poly.pdbx_seq_one_letter_code
_entity_poly.pdbx_strand_id
1 'polypeptide(L)'
;EQARIEEAALALKAERLRAIGDGREPNFGFADPKFQSLVQDQWAVYNGYQRAQENRRIILESRIQQRQSDLDRLKGEDETLTRKAQILAEELAMREELFRKGLSPKILLLNVRRQVADVRGDMATVITRREKLTQAVEEAKTELDALESQSREEALAEFGLVTAKLAQASEEVKQLAARVAAFDIHAPVRGFVKGIGGYAKDRIVPAGATVMEIVPVDEDLIAEVRLAPRDISRV
;
A
#
# COMPACT_ATOMS: atom_id res chain seq x y z
N GLU A 1 -8.36 -22.41 -17.16
CA GLU A 1 -7.08 -21.73 -17.47
C GLU A 1 -7.10 -20.27 -17.03
N GLN A 2 -8.11 -19.49 -17.41
CA GLN A 2 -8.31 -18.10 -16.98
C GLN A 2 -8.25 -17.91 -15.45
N ALA A 3 -8.99 -18.70 -14.66
CA ALA A 3 -8.96 -18.62 -13.19
C ALA A 3 -7.56 -18.76 -12.57
N ARG A 4 -6.68 -19.60 -13.18
CA ARG A 4 -5.28 -19.75 -12.72
C ARG A 4 -4.41 -18.54 -13.05
N ILE A 5 -4.68 -17.85 -14.16
CA ILE A 5 -3.99 -16.61 -14.54
C ILE A 5 -4.36 -15.51 -13.54
N GLU A 6 -5.65 -15.40 -13.22
CA GLU A 6 -6.15 -14.42 -12.25
C GLU A 6 -5.58 -14.65 -10.85
N GLU A 7 -5.60 -15.89 -10.37
CA GLU A 7 -4.97 -16.28 -9.10
C GLU A 7 -3.48 -15.90 -9.06
N ALA A 8 -2.72 -16.23 -10.11
CA ALA A 8 -1.30 -15.90 -10.19
C ALA A 8 -1.06 -14.38 -10.20
N ALA A 9 -1.86 -13.63 -10.96
CA ALA A 9 -1.76 -12.17 -11.00
C ALA A 9 -2.04 -11.53 -9.63
N LEU A 10 -3.06 -12.02 -8.91
CA LEU A 10 -3.40 -11.56 -7.56
C LEU A 10 -2.32 -11.94 -6.55
N ALA A 11 -1.73 -13.14 -6.62
CA ALA A 11 -0.65 -13.56 -5.75
C ALA A 11 0.62 -12.72 -5.93
N LEU A 12 1.00 -12.45 -7.19
CA LEU A 12 2.12 -11.56 -7.52
C LEU A 12 1.87 -10.13 -7.02
N LYS A 13 0.65 -9.61 -7.23
CA LYS A 13 0.27 -8.28 -6.72
C LYS A 13 0.30 -8.22 -5.19
N ALA A 14 -0.20 -9.25 -4.51
CA ALA A 14 -0.18 -9.34 -3.06
C ALA A 14 1.26 -9.32 -2.52
N GLU A 15 2.16 -10.11 -3.11
CA GLU A 15 3.57 -10.11 -2.72
C GLU A 15 4.23 -8.74 -2.92
N ARG A 16 3.97 -8.07 -4.04
CA ARG A 16 4.49 -6.72 -4.29
C ARG A 16 4.02 -5.73 -3.22
N LEU A 17 2.72 -5.72 -2.89
CA LEU A 17 2.16 -4.81 -1.89
C LEU A 17 2.68 -5.10 -0.49
N ARG A 18 2.84 -6.38 -0.14
CA ARG A 18 3.46 -6.80 1.11
C ARG A 18 4.92 -6.35 1.18
N ALA A 19 5.68 -6.53 0.11
CA ALA A 19 7.07 -6.11 0.05
C ALA A 19 7.22 -4.59 0.22
N ILE A 20 6.33 -3.79 -0.40
CA ILE A 20 6.25 -2.35 -0.18
C ILE A 20 5.94 -2.04 1.29
N GLY A 21 4.94 -2.70 1.88
CA GLY A 21 4.57 -2.49 3.29
C GLY A 21 5.65 -2.92 4.30
N ASP A 22 6.47 -3.90 3.95
CA ASP A 22 7.58 -4.41 4.76
C ASP A 22 8.91 -3.66 4.50
N GLY A 23 8.96 -2.78 3.50
CA GLY A 23 10.19 -2.07 3.11
C GLY A 23 11.28 -2.97 2.50
N ARG A 24 10.88 -4.03 1.80
CA ARG A 24 11.79 -5.02 1.18
C ARG A 24 11.52 -5.17 -0.30
N GLU A 25 12.45 -5.80 -1.01
CA GLU A 25 12.20 -6.17 -2.40
C GLU A 25 11.17 -7.31 -2.52
N PRO A 26 10.29 -7.28 -3.54
CA PRO A 26 9.35 -8.36 -3.81
C PRO A 26 10.09 -9.66 -4.20
N ASN A 27 9.63 -10.79 -3.66
CA ASN A 27 10.16 -12.10 -4.05
C ASN A 27 9.12 -12.88 -4.88
N PHE A 28 9.28 -12.88 -6.20
CA PHE A 28 8.40 -13.60 -7.12
C PHE A 28 8.87 -15.03 -7.46
N GLY A 29 9.81 -15.60 -6.70
CA GLY A 29 10.35 -16.93 -6.97
C GLY A 29 9.34 -18.08 -6.89
N PHE A 30 8.16 -17.84 -6.31
CA PHE A 30 7.06 -18.81 -6.27
C PHE A 30 6.26 -18.90 -7.59
N ALA A 31 6.48 -17.97 -8.52
CA ALA A 31 5.71 -17.89 -9.75
C ALA A 31 6.10 -19.00 -10.74
N ASP A 32 5.09 -19.61 -11.37
CA ASP A 32 5.29 -20.57 -12.45
C ASP A 32 5.96 -19.87 -13.66
N PRO A 33 6.99 -20.44 -14.30
CA PRO A 33 7.66 -19.87 -15.47
C PRO A 33 6.72 -19.43 -16.60
N LYS A 34 5.53 -20.05 -16.72
CA LYS A 34 4.52 -19.67 -17.71
C LYS A 34 3.96 -18.25 -17.51
N PHE A 35 4.13 -17.67 -16.31
CA PHE A 35 3.65 -16.33 -15.94
C PHE A 35 4.77 -15.29 -15.86
N GLN A 36 5.91 -15.54 -16.52
CA GLN A 36 7.07 -14.64 -16.48
C GLN A 36 6.76 -13.19 -16.92
N SER A 37 5.85 -13.00 -17.87
CA SER A 37 5.42 -11.65 -18.29
C SER A 37 4.75 -10.88 -17.14
N LEU A 38 3.86 -11.54 -16.38
CA LEU A 38 3.20 -10.93 -15.22
C LEU A 38 4.20 -10.56 -14.11
N VAL A 39 5.25 -11.37 -13.95
CA VAL A 39 6.35 -11.08 -13.01
C VAL A 39 7.12 -9.83 -13.46
N GLN A 40 7.44 -9.71 -14.74
CA GLN A 40 8.11 -8.52 -15.30
C GLN A 40 7.25 -7.25 -15.12
N ASP A 41 5.94 -7.35 -15.34
CA ASP A 41 5.01 -6.25 -15.11
C ASP A 41 5.00 -5.82 -13.63
N GLN A 42 5.00 -6.77 -12.69
CA GLN A 42 5.07 -6.42 -11.27
C GLN A 42 6.38 -5.72 -10.89
N TRP A 43 7.51 -6.16 -11.45
CA TRP A 43 8.78 -5.45 -11.28
C TRP A 43 8.75 -4.04 -11.85
N ALA A 44 8.16 -3.85 -13.04
CA ALA A 44 8.01 -2.54 -13.64
C ALA A 44 7.19 -1.60 -12.74
N VAL A 45 6.09 -2.10 -12.15
CA VAL A 45 5.27 -1.32 -11.22
C VAL A 45 6.02 -1.02 -9.92
N TYR A 46 6.72 -2.00 -9.34
CA TYR A 46 7.52 -1.80 -8.13
C TYR A 46 8.62 -0.75 -8.34
N ASN A 47 9.38 -0.85 -9.44
CA ASN A 47 10.43 0.10 -9.76
C ASN A 47 9.87 1.50 -10.04
N GLY A 48 8.71 1.59 -10.70
CA GLY A 48 8.00 2.85 -10.89
C GLY A 48 7.57 3.48 -9.56
N TYR A 49 7.06 2.66 -8.64
CA TYR A 49 6.72 3.09 -7.28
C TYR A 49 7.94 3.61 -6.51
N GLN A 50 9.06 2.88 -6.51
CA GLN A 50 10.29 3.30 -5.82
C GLN A 50 10.80 4.66 -6.36
N ARG A 51 10.82 4.84 -7.68
CA ARG A 51 11.19 6.12 -8.29
C ARG A 51 10.23 7.25 -7.91
N ALA A 52 8.93 6.96 -7.86
CA ALA A 52 7.93 7.95 -7.46
C ALA A 52 8.11 8.38 -6.00
N GLN A 53 8.42 7.45 -5.10
CA GLN A 53 8.69 7.75 -3.69
C GLN A 53 9.96 8.58 -3.52
N GLU A 54 11.03 8.21 -4.22
CA GLU A 54 12.27 8.98 -4.19
C GLU A 54 12.07 10.40 -4.73
N ASN A 55 11.34 10.55 -5.83
CA ASN A 55 11.01 11.87 -6.35
C ASN A 55 10.21 12.72 -5.35
N ARG A 56 9.25 12.12 -4.64
CA ARG A 56 8.49 12.81 -3.58
C ARG A 56 9.39 13.25 -2.44
N ARG A 57 10.29 12.38 -1.98
CA ARG A 57 11.32 12.70 -0.96
C ARG A 57 12.15 13.91 -1.39
N ILE A 58 12.74 13.87 -2.58
CA ILE A 58 13.59 14.95 -3.13
C ILE A 58 12.83 16.28 -3.20
N ILE A 59 11.56 16.26 -3.61
CA ILE A 59 10.72 17.47 -3.69
C ILE A 59 10.50 18.08 -2.28
N LEU A 60 10.19 17.24 -1.29
CA LEU A 60 9.98 17.68 0.09
C LEU A 60 11.27 18.21 0.72
N GLU A 61 12.40 17.53 0.52
CA GLU A 61 13.72 17.99 0.97
C GLU A 61 14.11 19.33 0.35
N SER A 62 13.91 19.49 -0.97
CA SER A 62 14.13 20.76 -1.67
C SER A 62 13.27 21.88 -1.12
N ARG A 63 11.99 21.60 -0.81
CA ARG A 63 11.07 22.56 -0.19
C ARG A 63 11.51 22.95 1.22
N ILE A 64 12.01 22.01 2.02
CA ILE A 64 12.61 22.29 3.34
C ILE A 64 13.81 23.20 3.19
N GLN A 65 14.74 22.87 2.29
CA GLN A 65 15.96 23.64 2.05
C GLN A 65 15.66 25.07 1.58
N GLN A 66 14.68 25.24 0.69
CA GLN A 66 14.23 26.56 0.21
C GLN A 66 13.72 27.41 1.39
N ARG A 67 12.84 26.84 2.23
CA ARG A 67 12.28 27.56 3.38
C ARG A 67 13.33 27.88 4.45
N GLN A 68 14.32 27.01 4.64
CA GLN A 68 15.46 27.28 5.53
C GLN A 68 16.30 28.44 5.01
N SER A 69 16.56 28.50 3.70
CA SER A 69 17.26 29.62 3.07
C SER A 69 16.50 30.94 3.24
N ASP A 70 15.17 30.91 3.11
CA ASP A 70 14.31 32.07 3.37
C ASP A 70 14.33 32.50 4.85
N LEU A 71 14.40 31.56 5.79
CA LEU A 71 14.57 31.86 7.22
C LEU A 71 15.89 32.55 7.50
N ASP A 72 16.98 32.09 6.88
CA ASP A 72 18.30 32.69 7.05
C ASP A 72 18.35 34.10 6.46
N ARG A 73 17.67 34.34 5.33
CA ARG A 73 17.49 35.69 4.78
C ARG A 73 16.75 36.61 5.76
N LEU A 74 15.68 36.13 6.38
CA LEU A 74 14.93 36.90 7.38
C LEU A 74 15.73 37.14 8.67
N LYS A 75 16.63 36.23 9.06
CA LYS A 75 17.57 36.48 10.18
C LYS A 75 18.50 37.65 9.86
N GLY A 76 19.06 37.71 8.64
CA GLY A 76 19.90 38.83 8.22
C GLY A 76 19.15 40.17 8.19
N GLU A 77 17.88 40.15 7.80
CA GLU A 77 16.99 41.32 7.84
C GLU A 77 16.72 41.78 9.29
N ASP A 78 16.43 40.83 10.19
CA ASP A 78 16.24 41.08 11.63
C ASP A 78 17.47 41.69 12.30
N GLU A 79 18.67 41.16 12.02
CA GLU A 79 19.94 41.73 12.51
C GLU A 79 20.16 43.16 12.02
N THR A 80 19.79 43.43 10.76
CA THR A 80 19.93 44.77 10.16
C THR A 80 18.97 45.77 10.81
N LEU A 81 17.71 45.38 11.00
CA LEU A 81 16.72 46.20 11.70
C LEU A 81 17.10 46.42 13.17
N THR A 82 17.66 45.40 13.83
CA THR A 82 18.15 45.51 15.21
C THR A 82 19.25 46.55 15.34
N ARG A 83 20.26 46.52 14.45
CA ARG A 83 21.31 47.55 14.41
C ARG A 83 20.73 48.95 14.15
N LYS A 84 19.79 49.08 13.21
CA LYS A 84 19.11 50.35 12.92
C LYS A 84 18.33 50.87 14.13
N ALA A 85 17.66 49.98 14.86
CA ALA A 85 16.90 50.32 16.07
C ALA A 85 17.82 50.82 17.19
N GLN A 86 19.01 50.22 17.37
CA GLN A 86 20.01 50.68 18.34
C GLN A 86 20.49 52.11 18.04
N ILE A 87 20.86 52.39 16.79
CA ILE A 87 21.30 53.74 16.37
C ILE A 87 20.20 54.78 16.59
N LEU A 88 18.95 54.46 16.21
CA LEU A 88 17.82 55.38 16.39
C LEU A 88 17.46 55.57 17.87
N ALA A 89 17.66 54.56 18.72
CA ALA A 89 17.45 54.67 20.16
C ALA A 89 18.47 55.63 20.80
N GLU A 90 19.74 55.56 20.38
CA GLU A 90 20.78 56.52 20.79
C GLU A 90 20.46 57.93 20.31
N GLU A 91 20.07 58.10 19.04
CA GLU A 91 19.66 59.41 18.50
C GLU A 91 18.46 59.98 19.26
N LEU A 92 17.47 59.13 19.57
CA LEU A 92 16.30 59.53 20.34
C LEU A 92 16.69 60.03 21.72
N ALA A 93 17.54 59.30 22.44
CA ALA A 93 18.00 59.68 23.78
C ALA A 93 18.71 61.05 23.76
N MET A 94 19.61 61.28 22.79
CA MET A 94 20.28 62.57 22.61
C MET A 94 19.29 63.70 22.31
N ARG A 95 18.34 63.47 21.40
CA ARG A 95 17.33 64.48 21.03
C ARG A 95 16.38 64.80 22.19
N GLU A 96 16.01 63.81 22.99
CA GLU A 96 15.19 63.99 24.19
C GLU A 96 15.89 64.82 25.27
N GLU A 97 17.20 64.65 25.43
CA GLU A 97 18.00 65.49 26.32
C GLU A 97 18.08 66.94 25.82
N LEU A 98 18.42 67.14 24.54
CA LEU A 98 18.51 68.48 23.95
C LEU A 98 17.18 69.22 23.98
N PHE A 99 16.06 68.52 23.71
CA PHE A 99 14.72 69.09 23.81
C PHE A 99 14.39 69.53 25.24
N ARG A 100 14.71 68.70 26.25
CA ARG A 100 14.52 69.07 27.68
C ARG A 100 15.31 70.30 28.09
N LYS A 101 16.50 70.51 27.50
CA LYS A 101 17.32 71.71 27.71
C LYS A 101 16.86 72.93 26.89
N GLY A 102 15.80 72.80 26.08
CA GLY A 102 15.33 73.87 25.19
C GLY A 102 16.22 74.11 23.95
N LEU A 103 17.16 73.21 23.67
CA LEU A 103 18.19 73.35 22.63
C LEU A 103 17.82 72.65 21.31
N SER A 104 16.61 72.08 21.20
CA SER A 104 16.16 71.39 19.99
C SER A 104 14.67 71.66 19.69
N PRO A 105 14.28 71.89 18.43
CA PRO A 105 12.88 71.96 18.03
C PRO A 105 12.10 70.66 18.26
N LYS A 106 10.85 70.76 18.74
CA LYS A 106 9.95 69.60 18.96
C LYS A 106 9.79 68.72 17.71
N ILE A 107 9.79 69.32 16.51
CA ILE A 107 9.62 68.60 15.24
C ILE A 107 10.75 67.57 15.01
N LEU A 108 11.98 67.89 15.41
CA LEU A 108 13.12 66.97 15.26
C LEU A 108 13.02 65.76 16.18
N LEU A 109 12.49 65.96 17.39
CA LEU A 109 12.20 64.87 18.32
C LEU A 109 11.07 63.96 17.80
N LEU A 110 9.98 64.55 17.30
CA LEU A 110 8.86 63.78 16.73
C LEU A 110 9.27 62.98 15.49
N ASN A 111 10.18 63.50 14.67
CA ASN A 111 10.72 62.78 13.52
C ASN A 111 11.48 61.52 13.92
N VAL A 112 12.38 61.60 14.92
CA VAL A 112 13.13 60.43 15.40
C VAL A 112 12.21 59.43 16.08
N ARG A 113 11.23 59.89 16.88
CA ARG A 113 10.22 59.01 17.48
C ARG A 113 9.42 58.23 16.44
N ARG A 114 9.03 58.87 15.33
CA ARG A 114 8.36 58.22 14.21
C ARG A 114 9.26 57.16 13.57
N GLN A 115 10.53 57.48 13.28
CA GLN A 115 11.48 56.51 12.72
C GLN A 115 11.70 55.30 13.65
N VAL A 116 11.77 55.50 14.97
CA VAL A 116 11.83 54.41 15.95
C VAL A 116 10.57 53.55 15.91
N ALA A 117 9.39 54.17 15.81
CA ALA A 117 8.12 53.46 15.70
C ALA A 117 8.04 52.64 14.39
N ASP A 118 8.48 53.21 13.27
CA ASP A 118 8.52 52.55 11.97
C ASP A 118 9.42 51.30 12.01
N VAL A 119 10.65 51.43 12.51
CA VAL A 119 11.60 50.29 12.62
C VAL A 119 11.07 49.21 13.56
N ARG A 120 10.40 49.58 14.66
CA ARG A 120 9.76 48.60 15.55
C ARG A 120 8.61 47.85 14.85
N GLY A 121 7.85 48.52 14.01
CA GLY A 121 6.80 47.90 13.18
C GLY A 121 7.38 46.92 12.16
N ASP A 122 8.48 47.29 11.51
CA ASP A 122 9.21 46.43 10.58
C ASP A 122 9.75 45.18 11.30
N MET A 123 10.38 45.34 12.47
CA MET A 123 10.88 44.23 13.29
C MET A 123 9.75 43.27 13.69
N ALA A 124 8.61 43.78 14.16
CA ALA A 124 7.46 42.94 14.51
C ALA A 124 6.95 42.14 13.30
N THR A 125 6.98 42.75 12.11
CA THR A 125 6.62 42.08 10.85
C THR A 125 7.60 40.96 10.51
N VAL A 126 8.90 41.20 10.63
CA VAL A 126 9.94 40.18 10.37
C VAL A 126 9.84 39.03 11.36
N ILE A 127 9.63 39.30 12.65
CA ILE A 127 9.44 38.27 13.69
C ILE A 127 8.24 37.38 13.33
N THR A 128 7.08 37.98 13.03
CA THR A 128 5.87 37.23 12.65
C THR A 128 6.10 36.38 11.40
N ARG A 129 6.85 36.89 10.40
CA ARG A 129 7.20 36.14 9.19
C ARG A 129 8.13 34.97 9.49
N ARG A 130 9.11 35.15 10.37
CA ARG A 130 10.02 34.09 10.82
C ARG A 130 9.25 32.98 11.50
N GLU A 131 8.36 33.30 12.44
CA GLU A 131 7.54 32.30 13.14
C GLU A 131 6.70 31.45 12.17
N LYS A 132 6.00 32.10 11.23
CA LYS A 132 5.22 31.41 10.20
C LYS A 132 6.09 30.50 9.32
N LEU A 133 7.27 30.98 8.93
CA LEU A 133 8.16 30.22 8.07
C LEU A 133 8.80 29.05 8.83
N THR A 134 9.12 29.21 10.11
CA THR A 134 9.56 28.13 11.00
C THR A 134 8.49 27.05 11.10
N GLN A 135 7.22 27.43 11.32
CA GLN A 135 6.11 26.47 11.31
C GLN A 135 6.02 25.73 9.97
N ALA A 136 6.12 26.43 8.84
CA ALA A 136 6.10 25.81 7.52
C ALA A 136 7.30 24.88 7.22
N VAL A 137 8.44 25.07 7.90
CA VAL A 137 9.57 24.13 7.85
C VAL A 137 9.25 22.87 8.65
N GLU A 138 8.73 23.00 9.87
CA GLU A 138 8.38 21.86 10.71
C GLU A 138 7.22 21.03 10.11
N GLU A 139 6.23 21.68 9.49
CA GLU A 139 5.19 21.01 8.73
C GLU A 139 5.76 20.17 7.58
N ALA A 140 6.72 20.71 6.82
CA ALA A 140 7.34 19.98 5.70
C ALA A 140 8.22 18.82 6.16
N LYS A 141 8.92 18.96 7.30
CA LYS A 141 9.65 17.85 7.91
C LYS A 141 8.70 16.76 8.37
N THR A 142 7.59 17.14 9.00
CA THR A 142 6.55 16.19 9.42
C THR A 142 5.95 15.45 8.20
N GLU A 143 5.73 16.16 7.10
CA GLU A 143 5.27 15.57 5.83
C GLU A 143 6.31 14.59 5.26
N LEU A 144 7.60 14.92 5.33
CA LEU A 144 8.70 14.05 4.92
C LEU A 144 8.79 12.79 5.80
N ASP A 145 8.70 12.93 7.12
CA ASP A 145 8.74 11.82 8.07
C ASP A 145 7.51 10.90 7.92
N ALA A 146 6.35 11.48 7.60
CA ALA A 146 5.11 10.75 7.37
C ALA A 146 5.08 10.02 6.02
N LEU A 147 5.90 10.40 5.04
CA LEU A 147 5.88 9.88 3.67
C LEU A 147 5.94 8.35 3.64
N GLU A 148 6.89 7.75 4.37
CA GLU A 148 7.07 6.30 4.42
C GLU A 148 5.90 5.61 5.12
N SER A 149 5.43 6.17 6.24
CA SER A 149 4.33 5.61 7.03
C SER A 149 3.01 5.63 6.26
N GLN A 150 2.68 6.74 5.60
CA GLN A 150 1.50 6.86 4.75
C GLN A 150 1.55 5.88 3.58
N SER A 151 2.71 5.80 2.92
CA SER A 151 2.92 4.90 1.80
C SER A 151 2.81 3.43 2.20
N ARG A 152 3.26 3.08 3.41
CA ARG A 152 3.11 1.76 4.01
C ARG A 152 1.65 1.46 4.35
N GLU A 153 0.93 2.40 4.94
CA GLU A 153 -0.48 2.26 5.27
C GLU A 153 -1.32 1.98 4.01
N GLU A 154 -1.13 2.78 2.96
CA GLU A 154 -1.79 2.60 1.67
C GLU A 154 -1.51 1.21 1.06
N ALA A 155 -0.25 0.77 1.08
CA ALA A 155 0.13 -0.53 0.54
C ALA A 155 -0.47 -1.71 1.33
N LEU A 156 -0.51 -1.63 2.67
CA LEU A 156 -1.10 -2.66 3.52
C LEU A 156 -2.62 -2.69 3.44
N ALA A 157 -3.28 -1.55 3.27
CA ALA A 157 -4.72 -1.48 3.04
C ALA A 157 -5.08 -2.15 1.70
N GLU A 158 -4.36 -1.82 0.62
CA GLU A 158 -4.56 -2.48 -0.67
C GLU A 158 -4.21 -3.97 -0.61
N PHE A 159 -3.16 -4.34 0.13
CA PHE A 159 -2.77 -5.74 0.34
C PHE A 159 -3.93 -6.54 0.93
N GLY A 160 -4.58 -6.05 1.99
CA GLY A 160 -5.73 -6.72 2.61
C GLY A 160 -6.88 -6.99 1.62
N LEU A 161 -7.18 -6.01 0.76
CA LEU A 161 -8.20 -6.16 -0.30
C LEU A 161 -7.79 -7.19 -1.36
N VAL A 162 -6.54 -7.18 -1.79
CA VAL A 162 -6.02 -8.12 -2.79
C VAL A 162 -5.94 -9.53 -2.23
N THR A 163 -5.53 -9.72 -0.98
CA THR A 163 -5.48 -11.04 -0.32
C THR A 163 -6.88 -11.64 -0.17
N ALA A 164 -7.90 -10.83 0.13
CA ALA A 164 -9.28 -11.32 0.17
C ALA A 164 -9.75 -11.82 -1.20
N LYS A 165 -9.44 -11.09 -2.28
CA LYS A 165 -9.73 -11.52 -3.66
C LYS A 165 -8.93 -12.76 -4.06
N LEU A 166 -7.67 -12.84 -3.66
CA LEU A 166 -6.82 -14.00 -3.91
C LEU A 166 -7.42 -15.26 -3.26
N ALA A 167 -7.89 -15.16 -2.02
CA ALA A 167 -8.53 -16.29 -1.34
C ALA A 167 -9.77 -16.78 -2.09
N GLN A 168 -10.58 -15.88 -2.65
CA GLN A 168 -11.74 -16.23 -3.47
C GLN A 168 -11.31 -16.92 -4.78
N ALA A 169 -10.34 -16.35 -5.49
CA ALA A 169 -9.84 -16.91 -6.74
C ALA A 169 -9.18 -18.29 -6.53
N SER A 170 -8.41 -18.48 -5.47
CA SER A 170 -7.80 -19.77 -5.12
C SER A 170 -8.85 -20.84 -4.84
N GLU A 171 -9.94 -20.50 -4.15
CA GLU A 171 -11.03 -21.43 -3.90
C GLU A 171 -11.79 -21.77 -5.20
N GLU A 172 -12.01 -20.80 -6.08
CA GLU A 172 -12.59 -21.05 -7.41
C GLU A 172 -11.71 -22.01 -8.24
N VAL A 173 -10.40 -21.77 -8.29
CA VAL A 173 -9.44 -22.65 -8.98
C VAL A 173 -9.51 -24.06 -8.42
N LYS A 174 -9.59 -24.21 -7.10
CA LYS A 174 -9.72 -25.51 -6.44
C LYS A 174 -11.02 -26.23 -6.80
N GLN A 175 -12.16 -25.53 -6.81
CA GLN A 175 -13.45 -26.09 -7.20
C GLN A 175 -13.49 -26.51 -8.67
N LEU A 176 -12.95 -25.68 -9.56
CA LEU A 176 -12.82 -26.01 -10.98
C LEU A 176 -11.89 -27.21 -11.19
N ALA A 177 -10.78 -27.30 -10.46
CA ALA A 177 -9.88 -28.44 -10.51
C ALA A 177 -10.57 -29.74 -10.04
N ALA A 178 -11.35 -29.68 -8.95
CA ALA A 178 -12.13 -30.82 -8.47
C ALA A 178 -13.20 -31.26 -9.49
N ARG A 179 -13.87 -30.32 -10.16
CA ARG A 179 -14.83 -30.64 -11.23
C ARG A 179 -14.16 -31.31 -12.43
N VAL A 180 -12.95 -30.87 -12.79
CA VAL A 180 -12.18 -31.51 -13.86
C VAL A 180 -11.77 -32.92 -13.47
N ALA A 181 -11.29 -33.12 -12.23
CA ALA A 181 -10.92 -34.46 -11.73
C ALA A 181 -12.12 -35.42 -11.67
N ALA A 182 -13.34 -34.90 -11.44
CA ALA A 182 -14.55 -35.71 -11.43
C ALA A 182 -14.97 -36.25 -12.81
N PHE A 183 -14.36 -35.79 -13.92
CA PHE A 183 -14.56 -36.42 -15.23
C PHE A 183 -13.90 -37.80 -15.32
N ASP A 184 -12.85 -38.05 -14.54
CA ASP A 184 -12.18 -39.35 -14.48
C ASP A 184 -12.85 -40.22 -13.41
N ILE A 185 -13.62 -41.21 -13.85
CA ILE A 185 -14.30 -42.16 -12.97
C ILE A 185 -13.33 -43.30 -12.64
N HIS A 186 -12.88 -43.36 -11.38
CA HIS A 186 -12.06 -44.45 -10.86
C HIS A 186 -12.91 -45.49 -10.13
N ALA A 187 -12.44 -46.74 -10.14
CA ALA A 187 -13.04 -47.81 -9.35
C ALA A 187 -12.83 -47.53 -7.83
N PRO A 188 -13.90 -47.49 -7.01
CA PRO A 188 -13.77 -47.27 -5.57
C PRO A 188 -13.22 -48.49 -4.83
N VAL A 189 -13.37 -49.69 -5.42
CA VAL A 189 -12.94 -50.97 -4.85
C VAL A 189 -12.28 -51.83 -5.93
N ARG A 190 -11.40 -52.73 -5.51
CA ARG A 190 -10.83 -53.75 -6.39
C ARG A 190 -11.91 -54.80 -6.67
N GLY A 191 -12.22 -55.03 -7.93
CA GLY A 191 -13.32 -55.88 -8.32
C GLY A 191 -13.38 -56.19 -9.80
N PHE A 192 -14.31 -57.06 -10.17
CA PHE A 192 -14.66 -57.32 -11.57
C PHE A 192 -15.76 -56.36 -12.01
N VAL A 193 -15.63 -55.79 -13.20
CA VAL A 193 -16.68 -54.94 -13.78
C VAL A 193 -17.82 -55.82 -14.28
N LYS A 194 -19.03 -55.58 -13.76
CA LYS A 194 -20.27 -56.26 -14.14
C LYS A 194 -21.22 -55.25 -14.78
N GLY A 195 -21.58 -55.49 -16.05
CA GLY A 195 -22.49 -54.62 -16.80
C GLY A 195 -21.88 -53.24 -17.07
N ILE A 196 -21.42 -53.03 -18.30
CA ILE A 196 -21.14 -51.67 -18.78
C ILE A 196 -22.49 -51.14 -19.28
N GLY A 197 -23.06 -50.14 -18.61
CA GLY A 197 -24.22 -49.42 -19.13
C GLY A 197 -23.85 -48.91 -20.52
N GLY A 198 -24.71 -49.09 -21.52
CA GLY A 198 -24.41 -48.90 -22.97
C GLY A 198 -24.01 -47.48 -23.45
N TYR A 199 -23.31 -46.73 -22.60
CA TYR A 199 -22.61 -45.49 -22.84
C TYR A 199 -21.32 -45.81 -23.59
N ALA A 200 -21.31 -45.47 -24.88
CA ALA A 200 -20.12 -45.52 -25.74
C ALA A 200 -19.45 -44.14 -25.78
N LYS A 201 -18.30 -44.06 -26.45
CA LYS A 201 -17.62 -42.81 -26.79
C LYS A 201 -18.62 -41.80 -27.39
N ASP A 202 -18.55 -40.56 -26.92
CA ASP A 202 -19.36 -39.41 -27.38
C ASP A 202 -20.85 -39.39 -26.98
N ARG A 203 -21.26 -40.18 -25.97
CA ARG A 203 -22.61 -40.09 -25.37
C ARG A 203 -22.62 -39.32 -24.04
N ILE A 204 -23.67 -38.53 -23.84
CA ILE A 204 -23.90 -37.79 -22.59
C ILE A 204 -24.47 -38.75 -21.53
N VAL A 205 -23.82 -38.81 -20.37
CA VAL A 205 -24.31 -39.54 -19.19
C VAL A 205 -25.04 -38.55 -18.27
N PRO A 206 -26.33 -38.73 -17.97
CA PRO A 206 -27.04 -37.85 -17.04
C PRO A 206 -26.54 -38.06 -15.60
N ALA A 207 -26.63 -37.00 -14.79
CA ALA A 207 -26.23 -37.07 -13.38
C ALA A 207 -27.04 -38.15 -12.64
N GLY A 208 -26.35 -39.01 -11.88
CA GLY A 208 -26.96 -40.11 -11.13
C GLY A 208 -27.20 -41.40 -11.92
N ALA A 209 -26.84 -41.44 -13.21
CA ALA A 209 -26.91 -42.69 -13.97
C ALA A 209 -25.78 -43.66 -13.60
N THR A 210 -26.12 -44.95 -13.51
CA THR A 210 -25.14 -46.02 -13.29
C THR A 210 -24.37 -46.30 -14.57
N VAL A 211 -23.07 -46.00 -14.57
CA VAL A 211 -22.18 -46.23 -15.73
C VAL A 211 -21.69 -47.69 -15.78
N MET A 212 -21.29 -48.24 -14.63
CA MET A 212 -20.80 -49.61 -14.48
C MET A 212 -21.00 -50.09 -13.04
N GLU A 213 -21.19 -51.40 -12.83
CA GLU A 213 -21.15 -52.01 -11.50
C GLU A 213 -19.80 -52.71 -11.29
N ILE A 214 -19.28 -52.66 -10.07
CA ILE A 214 -18.03 -53.34 -9.71
C ILE A 214 -18.35 -54.35 -8.61
N VAL A 215 -18.02 -55.61 -8.85
CA VAL A 215 -18.18 -56.72 -7.91
C VAL A 215 -16.85 -56.91 -7.17
N PRO A 216 -16.78 -56.66 -5.85
CA PRO A 216 -15.55 -56.81 -5.07
C PRO A 216 -14.99 -58.24 -5.12
N VAL A 217 -13.65 -58.37 -5.08
CA VAL A 217 -12.99 -59.69 -5.05
C VAL A 217 -12.81 -60.22 -3.62
N ASP A 218 -12.76 -59.31 -2.65
CA ASP A 218 -12.39 -59.60 -1.25
C ASP A 218 -13.61 -59.79 -0.31
N GLU A 219 -14.84 -59.89 -0.87
CA GLU A 219 -16.07 -60.14 -0.10
C GLU A 219 -16.51 -61.61 -0.18
N ASP A 220 -17.01 -62.16 0.94
CA ASP A 220 -17.55 -63.52 0.99
C ASP A 220 -18.78 -63.64 0.08
N LEU A 221 -18.71 -64.51 -0.93
CA LEU A 221 -19.82 -64.76 -1.84
C LEU A 221 -20.97 -65.47 -1.10
N ILE A 222 -21.97 -64.74 -0.65
CA ILE A 222 -23.19 -65.31 -0.07
C ILE A 222 -24.08 -65.81 -1.21
N ALA A 223 -24.12 -67.13 -1.41
CA ALA A 223 -25.00 -67.75 -2.40
C ALA A 223 -26.43 -67.85 -1.86
N GLU A 224 -27.37 -67.14 -2.48
CA GLU A 224 -28.81 -67.33 -2.23
C GLU A 224 -29.34 -68.45 -3.12
N VAL A 225 -29.53 -69.64 -2.55
CA VAL A 225 -30.01 -70.82 -3.29
C VAL A 225 -31.52 -70.94 -3.13
N ARG A 226 -32.25 -70.85 -4.24
CA ARG A 226 -33.69 -71.20 -4.28
C ARG A 226 -33.84 -72.70 -4.43
N LEU A 227 -34.20 -73.36 -3.32
CA LEU A 227 -34.57 -74.77 -3.32
C LEU A 227 -36.06 -74.92 -3.64
N ALA A 228 -36.40 -75.86 -4.52
CA ALA A 228 -37.79 -76.27 -4.67
C ALA A 228 -38.26 -76.89 -3.35
N PRO A 229 -39.52 -76.67 -2.89
CA PRO A 229 -40.00 -77.19 -1.61
C PRO A 229 -39.84 -78.72 -1.44
N ARG A 230 -39.75 -79.45 -2.56
CA ARG A 230 -39.58 -80.92 -2.60
C ARG A 230 -38.16 -81.38 -2.24
N ASP A 231 -37.17 -80.49 -2.32
CA ASP A 231 -35.76 -80.82 -2.09
C ASP A 231 -35.24 -80.38 -0.71
N ILE A 232 -36.10 -79.76 0.12
CA ILE A 232 -35.77 -79.34 1.50
C ILE A 232 -35.33 -80.53 2.38
N SER A 233 -35.82 -81.74 2.11
CA SER A 233 -35.48 -82.92 2.92
C SER A 233 -34.10 -83.55 2.63
N ARG A 234 -33.29 -82.99 1.72
CA ARG A 234 -32.00 -83.57 1.30
C ARG A 234 -30.83 -82.57 1.24
N VAL A 235 -31.01 -81.36 1.75
CA VAL A 235 -29.94 -80.35 1.92
C VAL A 235 -29.71 -80.16 3.41
#